data_AF-A0A9X8ZXV3-F1
#
_entry.id   AF-A0A9X8ZXV3-F1
#
_cell.length_a   1.000
_cell.length_b   1.000
_cell.length_c   1.000
_cell.angle_alpha   90.00
_cell.angle_beta   90.00
_cell.angle_gamma   90.00
#
_symmetry.space_group_name_H-M   'P 1'
#
loop_
_entity.id
_entity.type
_entity.pdbx_description
1 polymer ?
#
loop_
_entity_poly.entity_id
_entity_poly.type
_entity_poly.pdbx_seq_one_letter_code
_entity_poly.pdbx_strand_id
1 'polypeptide(L)' 'MKHPLFNHWSETKYIKDIVTNPLIEVGEYSYYSGYYSHQNFEDGCVRYLWGDAKSQALFNPIEQM' A
#
# COMPACT_ATOMS: atom_id res chain seq x y z
N MET A 1 3.28 -5.45 -21.91
CA MET A 1 2.56 -4.23 -21.49
C MET A 1 2.18 -4.42 -20.03
N LYS A 2 2.52 -3.49 -19.12
CA LYS A 2 2.03 -3.58 -17.73
C LYS A 2 0.56 -3.15 -17.74
N HIS A 3 -0.34 -4.00 -17.25
CA HIS A 3 -1.74 -3.64 -17.08
C HIS A 3 -1.87 -2.48 -16.07
N PRO A 4 -2.81 -1.54 -16.29
CA PRO A 4 -3.01 -0.45 -15.34
C PRO A 4 -3.52 -1.00 -14.00
N LEU A 5 -3.11 -0.37 -12.89
CA LEU A 5 -3.55 -0.78 -11.54
C LEU A 5 -5.07 -0.67 -11.36
N PHE A 6 -5.68 0.32 -12.04
CA PHE A 6 -7.12 0.56 -12.14
C PHE A 6 -7.45 0.90 -13.60
N ASN A 7 -8.45 0.25 -14.20
CA ASN A 7 -8.87 0.52 -15.58
C ASN A 7 -9.86 1.68 -15.70
N HIS A 8 -10.58 2.03 -14.62
CA HIS A 8 -11.56 3.10 -14.59
C HIS A 8 -11.66 3.73 -13.18
N TRP A 9 -12.09 4.99 -13.09
CA TRP A 9 -12.19 5.72 -11.81
C TRP A 9 -13.22 5.17 -10.84
N SER A 10 -14.18 4.39 -11.34
CA SER A 10 -15.18 3.71 -10.51
C SER A 10 -14.70 2.37 -9.95
N GLU A 11 -13.53 1.87 -10.37
CA GLU A 11 -12.98 0.64 -9.80
C GLU A 11 -12.46 0.88 -8.39
N THR A 12 -12.74 -0.08 -7.53
CA THR A 12 -12.27 -0.10 -6.14
C THR A 12 -11.47 -1.37 -5.90
N LYS A 13 -10.53 -1.29 -4.97
CA LYS A 13 -9.87 -2.46 -4.38
C LYS A 13 -10.08 -2.41 -2.88
N TYR A 14 -10.49 -3.53 -2.28
CA TYR A 14 -10.52 -3.63 -0.83
C TYR A 14 -9.10 -3.57 -0.30
N ILE A 15 -8.84 -2.60 0.57
CA ILE A 15 -7.50 -2.30 1.07
C ILE A 15 -6.98 -3.51 1.87
N LYS A 16 -7.85 -4.18 2.62
CA LYS A 16 -7.52 -5.38 3.41
C LYS A 16 -6.97 -6.54 2.56
N ASP A 17 -7.35 -6.63 1.29
CA ASP A 17 -6.91 -7.70 0.38
C ASP A 17 -5.56 -7.38 -0.30
N ILE A 18 -5.12 -6.12 -0.28
CA ILE A 18 -3.96 -5.65 -1.06
C ILE A 18 -2.82 -5.07 -0.21
N VAL A 19 -3.05 -4.76 1.07
CA VAL A 19 -2.02 -4.26 1.97
C VAL A 19 -1.04 -5.37 2.31
N THR A 20 0.26 -5.04 2.26
CA THR A 20 1.35 -5.99 2.51
C THR A 20 2.25 -5.58 3.68
N ASN A 21 2.27 -4.30 4.07
CA ASN A 21 3.06 -3.84 5.20
C ASN A 21 2.46 -4.38 6.52
N PRO A 22 3.23 -5.15 7.32
CA PRO A 22 2.75 -5.77 8.55
C PRO A 22 2.38 -4.77 9.66
N LEU A 23 2.74 -3.49 9.51
CA LEU A 23 2.40 -2.43 10.46
C LEU A 23 1.09 -1.72 10.11
N ILE A 24 0.36 -2.17 9.10
CA ILE A 24 -0.92 -1.61 8.69
C ILE A 24 -2.05 -2.60 9.00
N GLU A 25 -2.99 -2.17 9.83
CA GLU A 25 -4.26 -2.86 10.06
C GLU A 25 -5.40 -2.12 9.36
N VAL A 26 -6.31 -2.86 8.74
CA VAL A 26 -7.39 -2.31 7.91
C VAL A 26 -8.73 -2.94 8.26
N GLY A 27 -9.74 -2.11 8.45
CA GLY A 27 -11.11 -2.54 8.73
C GLY A 27 -11.80 -3.18 7.53
N GLU A 28 -12.83 -3.97 7.80
CA GLU A 28 -13.65 -4.64 6.77
C GLU A 28 -14.25 -3.66 5.76
N TYR A 29 -14.33 -4.08 4.50
CA TYR A 29 -14.90 -3.33 3.36
C TYR A 29 -14.26 -1.97 3.06
N SER A 30 -13.20 -1.57 3.77
CA SER A 30 -12.43 -0.36 3.47
C SER A 30 -11.79 -0.50 2.10
N TYR A 31 -11.92 0.51 1.24
CA TYR A 31 -11.49 0.42 -0.16
C TYR A 31 -10.69 1.64 -0.61
N TYR A 32 -9.93 1.46 -1.69
CA TYR A 32 -9.18 2.52 -2.38
C TYR A 32 -9.50 2.51 -3.88
N SER A 33 -9.77 3.70 -4.43
CA SER A 33 -10.02 3.95 -5.86
C SER A 33 -8.93 4.85 -6.45
N GLY A 34 -7.78 4.26 -6.77
CA GLY A 34 -6.54 4.96 -7.15
C GLY A 34 -6.38 5.28 -8.64
N TYR A 35 -7.46 5.42 -9.41
CA TYR A 35 -7.35 5.59 -10.87
C TYR A 35 -6.52 6.80 -11.29
N TYR A 36 -6.76 7.97 -10.71
CA TYR A 36 -6.06 9.21 -11.08
C TYR A 36 -4.66 9.33 -10.49
N SER A 37 -4.35 8.60 -9.41
CA SER A 37 -3.03 8.65 -8.77
C SER A 37 -2.02 7.72 -9.46
N HIS A 38 -2.51 6.76 -10.27
CA HIS A 38 -1.73 5.71 -10.92
C HIS A 38 -0.83 4.92 -9.95
N GLN A 39 -1.21 4.84 -8.68
CA GLN A 39 -0.46 4.18 -7.61
C GLN A 39 -1.34 3.17 -6.87
N ASN A 40 -0.72 2.17 -6.23
CA ASN A 40 -1.41 1.35 -5.25
C ASN A 40 -1.58 2.15 -3.94
N PHE A 41 -2.33 1.59 -3.00
CA PHE A 41 -2.62 2.25 -1.73
C PHE A 41 -1.36 2.55 -0.91
N GLU A 42 -0.44 1.58 -0.76
CA GLU A 42 0.75 1.72 0.09
C GLU A 42 1.74 2.75 -0.46
N ASP A 43 2.06 2.70 -1.76
CA ASP A 43 2.99 3.64 -2.38
C ASP A 43 2.42 5.07 -2.50
N GLY A 44 1.10 5.18 -2.75
CA GLY A 44 0.46 6.47 -3.03
C GLY A 44 -0.03 7.22 -1.79
N CYS A 45 -0.47 6.51 -0.76
CA CYS A 45 -1.15 7.10 0.39
C CYS A 45 -0.39 6.95 1.71
N VAL A 46 0.37 5.86 1.90
CA VAL A 46 1.08 5.60 3.14
C VAL A 46 2.46 6.23 3.06
N ARG A 47 2.77 7.14 3.99
CA ARG A 47 4.00 7.95 3.92
C ARG A 47 4.89 7.71 5.13
N TYR A 48 6.15 7.42 4.86
CA TYR A 48 7.21 7.26 5.87
C TYR A 48 6.91 6.19 6.93
N LEU A 49 6.12 5.17 6.58
CA LEU A 49 5.90 4.01 7.43
C LEU A 49 6.95 2.95 7.12
N TRP A 50 7.87 2.73 8.05
CA TRP A 50 8.76 1.58 7.99
C TRP A 50 7.95 0.27 8.02
N GLY A 51 8.45 -0.79 7.38
CA GLY A 51 7.81 -2.11 7.41
C GLY A 51 7.57 -2.71 6.03
N ASP A 52 7.68 -1.95 4.94
CA ASP A 52 7.78 -2.54 3.61
C ASP A 52 9.15 -3.21 3.40
N ALA A 53 9.26 -4.06 2.38
CA ALA A 53 10.51 -4.80 2.11
C ALA A 53 11.72 -3.88 1.88
N LYS A 54 11.48 -2.68 1.33
CA LYS A 54 12.54 -1.72 1.03
C LYS A 54 13.08 -1.06 2.29
N SER A 55 12.22 -0.58 3.17
CA SER A 55 12.61 0.07 4.43
C SER A 55 13.21 -0.92 5.42
N GLN A 56 12.70 -2.16 5.50
CA GLN A 56 13.29 -3.22 6.31
C GLN A 56 14.72 -3.57 5.87
N ALA A 57 15.00 -3.58 4.57
CA ALA A 57 16.34 -3.85 4.04
C ALA A 57 17.35 -2.73 4.30
N LEU A 58 16.88 -1.49 4.53
CA LEU A 58 17.75 -0.33 4.76
C LEU A 58 18.21 -0.22 6.22
N PHE A 59 17.35 -0.53 7.17
CA PHE A 59 17.59 -0.37 8.60
C PHE A 59 16.51 -1.10 9.41
N ASN A 60 16.89 -1.67 10.57
CA ASN A 60 15.96 -2.30 11.50
C ASN A 60 15.91 -1.51 12.82
N PRO A 61 14.83 -0.74 13.08
CA PRO A 61 14.71 0.07 14.28
C PRO A 61 14.66 -0.73 15.58
N ILE A 62 14.30 -2.01 15.53
CA ILE A 62 14.20 -2.84 16.74
C ILE A 62 15.58 -3.35 17.16
N GLU A 63 16.42 -3.71 16.20
CA GLU A 63 17.74 -4.32 16.45
C GLU A 63 18.88 -3.30 16.52
N GLN A 64 18.72 -2.14 15.88
CA GLN A 64 19.77 -1.13 15.74
C GLN A 64 19.55 0.08 16.67
N MET A 65 18.83 -0.13 17.78
CA MET A 65 18.58 0.87 18.83
C MET A 65 19.66 0.85 19.91
#